data_AF-A0A7R8VN67-F1
#
_entry.id   AF-A0A7R8VN67-F1
#
_cell.length_a   1.000
_cell.length_b   1.000
_cell.length_c   1.000
_cell.angle_alpha   90.00
_cell.angle_beta   90.00
_cell.angle_gamma   90.00
#
_symmetry.space_group_name_H-M   'P 1'
#
loop_
_entity.id
_entity.type
_entity.pdbx_description
1 polymer ?
#
loop_
_entity_poly.entity_id
_entity_poly.type
_entity_poly.pdbx_seq_one_letter_code
_entity_poly.pdbx_strand_id
1 'polypeptide(L)'
;MLRYIDVGISRESYEDIDNSRNLRRTHRGGMERCDAMGRKSKAPPIPQEDRRICRSICLCQLTVVMSCVALVYLTVAIYMPSHRAFQSGIEPEPVMCQTVASKLQTSYCDWASCGEWCLTKTAGFCPQIHVTVRRNGTDIVMENCLPLTSAVISCPQVYPGALKKYNCNNGTECESLTGVFNCSLGHCANMSEMYQCHHRADGITVNSEKDNMKLNGFFECDKATCIKIKHPFVCDRLCPKISTLDVNTYLLYEDNVYTGNCERTLAFNRANGTSVGSPVNATEIWQNKNSTEVLMASCLSVKIEDNSIKAIDCINGTIQNRTNFPKLFMNFTTMWSLYENSTILVDTTQNFLPAQSELTIYNWSRLYINLEACVNTLQGECKLFQNTHGRGGENHTMPSRFHCYYDKVNTCNIKIRLRYKVNQLKLTREERWRCTKKDCKAKIFTLDGGNIFSRTENEHNHEPLLDQELNRRSISNAVKRKAEEIEVRPSKLIHTEKDPFFVVARFDLRKTWRELMVAALVPSLLFLVSTTTLCIITRSVTVGDDARMRCKYCSGGRQVVHDACAGDTTEDEDGPDSVTRALAP
;
A
#
# COMPACT_ATOMS: atom_id res chain seq x y z
N MET A 1 25.91 -32.73 5.30
CA MET A 1 25.01 -33.43 4.35
C MET A 1 24.72 -32.49 3.19
N LEU A 2 25.27 -32.85 2.03
CA LEU A 2 25.03 -32.41 0.64
C LEU A 2 24.80 -30.90 0.31
N ARG A 3 25.83 -30.31 -0.31
CA ARG A 3 25.85 -29.05 -1.12
C ARG A 3 25.30 -29.30 -2.52
N TYR A 4 24.73 -28.29 -3.20
CA TYR A 4 24.92 -27.97 -4.65
C TYR A 4 24.24 -26.60 -4.95
N ILE A 5 25.01 -25.51 -5.15
CA ILE A 5 25.41 -24.77 -6.39
C ILE A 5 24.39 -23.74 -6.92
N ASP A 6 24.80 -22.47 -6.81
CA ASP A 6 24.34 -21.25 -7.49
C ASP A 6 25.07 -21.09 -8.83
N VAL A 7 24.39 -20.60 -9.88
CA VAL A 7 25.01 -19.89 -11.00
C VAL A 7 24.07 -18.80 -11.53
N GLY A 8 24.46 -17.54 -11.35
CA GLY A 8 23.98 -16.39 -12.11
C GLY A 8 24.79 -16.20 -13.39
N ILE A 9 24.20 -15.58 -14.41
CA ILE A 9 24.88 -15.22 -15.66
C ILE A 9 24.66 -13.75 -15.96
N SER A 10 25.77 -13.03 -16.10
CA SER A 10 25.90 -11.71 -16.72
C SER A 10 26.77 -11.83 -17.99
N ARG A 11 26.35 -11.08 -19.01
CA ARG A 11 27.07 -10.47 -20.16
C ARG A 11 28.49 -10.91 -20.60
N GLU A 12 28.56 -11.19 -21.91
CA GLU A 12 29.48 -10.71 -22.97
C GLU A 12 31.01 -10.62 -22.73
N SER A 13 31.80 -11.39 -23.51
CA SER A 13 32.89 -10.90 -24.38
C SER A 13 33.65 -12.01 -25.16
N TYR A 14 33.74 -11.82 -26.49
CA TYR A 14 34.88 -12.03 -27.44
C TYR A 14 35.46 -13.41 -27.88
N GLU A 15 35.96 -13.35 -29.13
CA GLU A 15 36.52 -14.26 -30.16
C GLU A 15 37.46 -15.43 -29.74
N ASP A 16 37.47 -16.53 -30.52
CA ASP A 16 38.53 -16.86 -31.52
C ASP A 16 38.42 -18.27 -32.18
N ILE A 17 38.76 -18.31 -33.49
CA ILE A 17 39.56 -19.29 -34.29
C ILE A 17 39.31 -20.82 -34.14
N ASP A 18 38.98 -21.54 -35.23
CA ASP A 18 39.96 -22.29 -36.07
C ASP A 18 39.30 -23.19 -37.16
N ASN A 19 40.17 -23.77 -37.96
CA ASN A 19 40.12 -24.03 -39.38
C ASN A 19 40.17 -25.54 -39.72
N SER A 20 39.63 -25.91 -40.88
CA SER A 20 40.03 -27.02 -41.77
C SER A 20 40.05 -28.50 -41.29
N ARG A 21 39.34 -29.36 -42.05
CA ARG A 21 39.94 -30.52 -42.77
C ARG A 21 39.00 -31.24 -43.75
N ASN A 22 39.51 -31.40 -44.96
CA ASN A 22 39.08 -32.25 -46.08
C ASN A 22 38.91 -33.75 -45.72
N LEU A 23 38.10 -34.50 -46.49
CA LEU A 23 38.52 -35.33 -47.65
C LEU A 23 37.55 -36.51 -47.99
N ARG A 24 37.39 -36.77 -49.30
CA ARG A 24 37.00 -38.01 -50.06
C ARG A 24 35.68 -37.90 -50.85
N ARG A 25 35.70 -37.81 -52.20
CA ARG A 25 35.91 -38.88 -53.26
C ARG A 25 34.82 -39.97 -53.19
N THR A 26 34.09 -40.40 -54.25
CA THR A 26 34.37 -40.52 -55.70
C THR A 26 33.13 -41.04 -56.47
N HIS A 27 33.07 -40.73 -57.78
CA HIS A 27 32.54 -41.53 -58.92
C HIS A 27 31.06 -42.00 -59.02
N ARG A 28 30.37 -41.53 -60.07
CA ARG A 28 29.96 -42.37 -61.22
C ARG A 28 29.61 -41.51 -62.44
N GLY A 29 30.22 -41.81 -63.58
CA GLY A 29 30.00 -41.13 -64.86
C GLY A 29 28.92 -41.81 -65.71
N GLY A 30 28.55 -41.13 -66.81
CA GLY A 30 27.69 -41.68 -67.86
C GLY A 30 27.34 -40.68 -68.96
N MET A 31 28.12 -40.74 -70.05
CA MET A 31 27.75 -40.61 -71.47
C MET A 31 27.22 -39.29 -72.07
N GLU A 32 27.91 -38.87 -73.14
CA GLU A 32 27.51 -37.86 -74.14
C GLU A 32 26.29 -38.27 -74.97
N ARG A 33 25.45 -37.29 -75.38
CA ARG A 33 25.10 -37.04 -76.80
C ARG A 33 24.26 -35.77 -76.97
N CYS A 34 24.71 -34.92 -77.88
CA CYS A 34 23.91 -33.87 -78.52
C CYS A 34 22.89 -34.51 -79.46
N ASP A 35 21.64 -34.02 -79.48
CA ASP A 35 20.93 -33.66 -80.70
C ASP A 35 19.59 -32.93 -80.45
N ALA A 36 19.51 -31.77 -81.11
CA ALA A 36 18.38 -31.11 -81.75
C ALA A 36 16.93 -31.10 -81.17
N MET A 37 16.40 -29.87 -81.20
CA MET A 37 15.02 -29.48 -81.48
C MET A 37 13.95 -29.61 -80.39
N GLY A 38 13.69 -28.47 -79.76
CA GLY A 38 12.40 -27.80 -79.98
C GLY A 38 11.24 -28.27 -79.11
N ARG A 39 11.12 -27.69 -77.92
CA ARG A 39 9.84 -27.24 -77.34
C ARG A 39 10.12 -26.32 -76.17
N LYS A 40 9.75 -25.04 -76.29
CA LYS A 40 9.67 -24.11 -75.16
C LYS A 40 8.69 -24.69 -74.14
N SER A 41 9.17 -25.29 -73.05
CA SER A 41 8.33 -25.51 -71.88
C SER A 41 8.06 -24.14 -71.25
N LYS A 42 6.81 -23.68 -71.35
CA LYS A 42 6.36 -22.57 -70.51
C LYS A 42 6.44 -23.08 -69.07
N ALA A 43 7.33 -22.50 -68.27
CA ALA A 43 7.30 -22.69 -66.82
C ALA A 43 5.89 -22.31 -66.32
N PRO A 44 5.29 -23.07 -65.39
CA PRO A 44 4.00 -22.70 -64.82
C PRO A 44 4.16 -21.33 -64.15
N PRO A 45 3.26 -20.36 -64.41
CA PRO A 45 3.34 -19.06 -63.78
C PRO A 45 3.07 -19.24 -62.29
N ILE A 46 4.11 -19.05 -61.47
CA ILE A 46 3.97 -18.93 -60.02
C ILE A 46 3.08 -17.70 -59.79
N PRO A 47 1.86 -17.84 -59.24
CA PRO A 47 0.94 -16.73 -59.17
C PRO A 47 1.36 -15.76 -58.07
N GLN A 48 1.46 -14.47 -58.39
CA GLN A 48 1.62 -13.39 -57.42
C GLN A 48 0.31 -13.25 -56.63
N GLU A 49 0.26 -13.82 -55.43
CA GLU A 49 -0.79 -13.59 -54.44
C GLU A 49 -0.72 -12.15 -53.94
N ASP A 50 -1.87 -11.47 -53.79
CA ASP A 50 -1.93 -10.11 -53.28
C ASP A 50 -1.66 -10.11 -51.76
N ARG A 51 -0.37 -10.13 -51.40
CA ARG A 51 0.14 -10.25 -50.02
C ARG A 51 -0.49 -9.25 -49.06
N ARG A 52 -0.97 -8.10 -49.55
CA ARG A 52 -1.61 -7.06 -48.75
C ARG A 52 -2.97 -7.51 -48.21
N ILE A 53 -3.80 -8.16 -49.02
CA ILE A 53 -5.13 -8.65 -48.63
C ILE A 53 -4.98 -9.80 -47.62
N CYS A 54 -4.13 -10.76 -47.93
CA CYS A 54 -3.86 -11.91 -47.05
C CYS A 54 -3.30 -11.45 -45.69
N ARG A 55 -2.35 -10.51 -45.69
CA ARG A 55 -1.82 -9.90 -44.45
C ARG A 55 -2.90 -9.15 -43.67
N SER A 56 -3.78 -8.40 -44.33
CA SER A 56 -4.88 -7.68 -43.68
C SER A 56 -5.89 -8.62 -43.03
N ILE A 57 -6.29 -9.70 -43.72
CA ILE A 57 -7.19 -10.72 -43.19
C ILE A 57 -6.57 -11.38 -41.96
N CYS A 58 -5.31 -11.81 -42.05
CA CYS A 58 -4.58 -12.45 -40.96
C CYS A 58 -4.48 -11.54 -39.72
N LEU A 59 -4.14 -10.25 -39.92
CA LEU A 59 -4.08 -9.28 -38.82
C LEU A 59 -5.45 -9.03 -38.18
N CYS A 60 -6.51 -8.92 -38.98
CA CYS A 60 -7.86 -8.73 -38.45
C CYS A 60 -8.35 -9.97 -37.69
N GLN A 61 -8.07 -11.18 -38.20
CA GLN A 61 -8.39 -12.43 -37.50
C GLN A 61 -7.62 -12.56 -36.19
N LEU A 62 -6.31 -12.27 -36.20
CA LEU A 62 -5.48 -12.29 -34.99
C LEU A 62 -5.98 -11.29 -33.95
N THR A 63 -6.29 -10.05 -34.36
CA THR A 63 -6.80 -9.02 -33.44
C THR A 63 -8.16 -9.37 -32.85
N VAL A 64 -9.06 -10.01 -33.61
CA VAL A 64 -10.33 -10.54 -33.07
C VAL A 64 -10.07 -11.58 -32.00
N VAL A 65 -9.22 -12.58 -32.28
CA VAL A 65 -8.89 -13.64 -31.31
C VAL A 65 -8.25 -13.06 -30.05
N MET A 66 -7.25 -12.18 -30.21
CA MET A 66 -6.58 -11.54 -29.08
C MET A 66 -7.52 -10.66 -28.26
N SER A 67 -8.47 -9.97 -28.89
CA SER A 67 -9.47 -9.15 -28.19
C SER A 67 -10.44 -10.01 -27.38
N CYS A 68 -10.91 -11.14 -27.93
CA CYS A 68 -11.73 -12.10 -27.19
C CYS A 68 -11.02 -12.67 -25.97
N VAL A 69 -9.76 -13.11 -26.16
CA VAL A 69 -8.94 -13.64 -25.08
C VAL A 69 -8.70 -12.56 -24.02
N ALA A 70 -8.39 -11.34 -24.43
CA ALA A 70 -8.20 -10.20 -23.52
C ALA A 70 -9.46 -9.93 -22.68
N LEU A 71 -10.67 -9.91 -23.26
CA LEU A 71 -11.91 -9.70 -22.51
C LEU A 71 -12.13 -10.75 -21.41
N VAL A 72 -11.83 -12.02 -21.68
CA VAL A 72 -11.95 -13.10 -20.69
C VAL A 72 -10.98 -12.89 -19.52
N TYR A 73 -9.71 -12.58 -19.81
CA TYR A 73 -8.72 -12.32 -18.75
C TYR A 73 -9.03 -11.05 -17.95
N LEU A 74 -9.44 -9.97 -18.61
CA LEU A 74 -9.79 -8.70 -17.97
C LEU A 74 -11.05 -8.82 -17.12
N THR A 75 -11.93 -9.79 -17.41
CA THR A 75 -13.08 -10.08 -16.55
C THR A 75 -12.64 -10.49 -15.15
N VAL A 76 -11.66 -11.40 -15.05
CA VAL A 76 -11.15 -11.87 -13.75
C VAL A 76 -10.23 -10.84 -13.11
N ALA A 77 -9.36 -10.20 -13.90
CA ALA A 77 -8.33 -9.30 -13.38
C ALA A 77 -8.87 -7.91 -12.99
N ILE A 78 -9.88 -7.38 -13.70
CA ILE A 78 -10.34 -6.00 -13.53
C ILE A 78 -11.83 -5.94 -13.22
N TYR A 79 -12.69 -6.62 -13.99
CA TYR A 79 -14.15 -6.50 -13.79
C TYR A 79 -14.60 -7.04 -12.43
N MET A 80 -14.21 -8.26 -12.05
CA MET A 80 -14.59 -8.86 -10.77
C MET A 80 -14.14 -8.01 -9.56
N PRO A 81 -12.86 -7.59 -9.45
CA PRO A 81 -12.43 -6.69 -8.37
C PRO A 81 -13.13 -5.33 -8.38
N SER A 82 -13.34 -4.74 -9.56
CA SER A 82 -14.02 -3.45 -9.69
C SER A 82 -15.46 -3.53 -9.22
N HIS A 83 -16.19 -4.56 -9.64
CA HIS A 83 -17.57 -4.79 -9.21
C HIS A 83 -17.68 -4.96 -7.70
N ARG A 84 -16.75 -5.72 -7.08
CA ARG A 84 -16.68 -5.83 -5.60
C ARG A 84 -16.41 -4.47 -4.94
N ALA A 85 -15.54 -3.65 -5.53
CA ALA A 85 -15.23 -2.32 -5.01
C ALA A 85 -16.44 -1.37 -5.06
N PHE A 86 -17.25 -1.41 -6.14
CA PHE A 86 -18.47 -0.61 -6.23
C PHE A 86 -19.58 -1.08 -5.28
N GLN A 87 -19.62 -2.38 -4.95
CA GLN A 87 -20.61 -2.96 -4.04
C GLN A 87 -20.18 -2.95 -2.56
N SER A 88 -18.95 -2.54 -2.25
CA SER A 88 -18.41 -2.64 -0.88
C SER A 88 -19.02 -1.65 0.11
N GLY A 89 -19.70 -0.59 -0.37
CA GLY A 89 -20.28 0.44 0.51
C GLY A 89 -19.25 1.30 1.25
N ILE A 90 -17.97 1.21 0.88
CA ILE A 90 -16.88 1.98 1.50
C ILE A 90 -16.99 3.45 1.10
N GLU A 91 -16.90 4.34 2.09
CA GLU A 91 -16.88 5.79 1.87
C GLU A 91 -15.60 6.16 1.08
N PRO A 92 -15.70 6.83 -0.07
CA PRO A 92 -14.54 7.24 -0.86
C PRO A 92 -13.75 8.39 -0.24
N GLU A 93 -14.31 9.10 0.74
CA GLU A 93 -13.57 10.09 1.53
C GLU A 93 -12.76 9.39 2.63
N PRO A 94 -11.43 9.55 2.64
CA PRO A 94 -10.60 8.91 3.64
C PRO A 94 -10.84 9.51 5.03
N VAL A 95 -10.69 8.66 6.04
CA VAL A 95 -10.64 9.02 7.45
C VAL A 95 -9.26 8.68 8.03
N MET A 96 -9.01 9.07 9.27
CA MET A 96 -7.74 8.79 9.93
C MET A 96 -7.77 7.44 10.62
N CYS A 97 -6.86 6.56 10.24
CA CYS A 97 -6.53 5.35 10.98
C CYS A 97 -5.29 5.56 11.83
N GLN A 98 -5.31 4.96 13.02
CA GLN A 98 -4.15 4.86 13.89
C GLN A 98 -3.94 3.41 14.31
N THR A 99 -2.72 2.91 14.18
CA THR A 99 -2.39 1.54 14.55
C THR A 99 -2.37 1.40 16.07
N VAL A 100 -3.10 0.40 16.57
CA VAL A 100 -3.20 0.08 18.00
C VAL A 100 -2.44 -1.18 18.36
N ALA A 101 -2.33 -2.13 17.42
CA ALA A 101 -1.57 -3.35 17.62
C ALA A 101 -1.08 -3.90 16.28
N SER A 102 0.12 -4.45 16.28
CA SER A 102 0.71 -5.12 15.13
C SER A 102 1.35 -6.42 15.59
N LYS A 103 1.00 -7.53 14.95
CA LYS A 103 1.58 -8.85 15.24
C LYS A 103 2.08 -9.47 13.95
N LEU A 104 3.20 -10.18 14.02
CA LEU A 104 3.70 -11.00 12.92
C LEU A 104 3.59 -12.47 13.33
N GLN A 105 2.65 -13.20 12.75
CA GLN A 105 2.38 -14.59 13.08
C GLN A 105 3.08 -15.54 12.09
N THR A 106 3.86 -16.50 12.59
CA THR A 106 4.77 -17.32 11.76
C THR A 106 4.24 -18.71 11.37
N SER A 107 3.25 -19.26 12.08
CA SER A 107 2.86 -20.68 11.95
C SER A 107 1.46 -20.94 11.37
N TYR A 108 0.43 -20.28 11.90
CA TYR A 108 -0.95 -20.43 11.47
C TYR A 108 -1.62 -19.06 11.45
N CYS A 109 -2.17 -18.67 10.31
CA CYS A 109 -2.79 -17.36 10.17
C CYS A 109 -4.22 -17.43 9.67
N ASP A 110 -5.14 -16.88 10.49
CA ASP A 110 -6.56 -16.78 10.14
C ASP A 110 -6.82 -15.68 9.10
N TRP A 111 -6.08 -14.57 9.19
CA TRP A 111 -6.17 -13.42 8.29
C TRP A 111 -4.85 -12.64 8.31
N ALA A 112 -4.54 -11.94 7.21
CA ALA A 112 -3.37 -11.08 7.07
C ALA A 112 -3.82 -9.68 6.63
N SER A 113 -3.13 -8.63 7.09
CA SER A 113 -3.29 -7.26 6.61
C SER A 113 -2.76 -7.07 5.19
N CYS A 114 -1.72 -7.82 4.85
CA CYS A 114 -1.11 -7.83 3.53
C CYS A 114 -0.51 -9.21 3.27
N GLY A 115 -0.88 -9.80 2.14
CA GLY A 115 -0.30 -11.02 1.63
C GLY A 115 0.32 -10.84 0.25
N GLU A 116 1.44 -11.51 0.02
CA GLU A 116 2.02 -11.59 -1.31
C GLU A 116 1.35 -12.76 -2.06
N TRP A 117 1.01 -12.56 -3.33
CA TRP A 117 0.39 -13.53 -4.25
C TRP A 117 -1.07 -13.91 -3.93
N CYS A 118 -2.04 -13.29 -4.61
CA CYS A 118 -3.47 -13.39 -4.25
C CYS A 118 -4.14 -14.71 -4.65
N LEU A 119 -3.39 -15.63 -5.26
CA LEU A 119 -3.87 -16.93 -5.71
C LEU A 119 -3.59 -18.06 -4.70
N THR A 120 -2.69 -17.84 -3.74
CA THR A 120 -2.31 -18.85 -2.74
C THR A 120 -2.46 -18.29 -1.33
N LYS A 121 -2.69 -19.18 -0.36
CA LYS A 121 -2.63 -18.76 1.05
C LYS A 121 -1.18 -18.41 1.38
N THR A 122 -0.98 -17.21 1.92
CA THR A 122 0.32 -16.78 2.43
C THR A 122 0.81 -17.74 3.51
N ALA A 123 1.95 -18.39 3.26
CA ALA A 123 2.65 -19.20 4.25
C ALA A 123 3.82 -18.40 4.85
N GLY A 124 3.96 -18.39 6.17
CA GLY A 124 5.11 -17.84 6.89
C GLY A 124 5.10 -16.33 7.16
N PHE A 125 4.66 -15.48 6.22
CA PHE A 125 4.56 -14.03 6.42
C PHE A 125 3.10 -13.60 6.58
N CYS A 126 2.70 -13.28 7.81
CA CYS A 126 1.34 -12.86 8.12
C CYS A 126 1.30 -11.67 9.08
N PRO A 127 1.36 -10.43 8.55
CA PRO A 127 1.15 -9.23 9.36
C PRO A 127 -0.31 -9.13 9.77
N GLN A 128 -0.59 -8.90 11.05
CA GLN A 128 -1.92 -8.64 11.58
C GLN A 128 -1.91 -7.28 12.26
N ILE A 129 -2.41 -6.27 11.54
CA ILE A 129 -2.44 -4.88 12.00
C ILE A 129 -3.88 -4.53 12.37
N HIS A 130 -4.07 -4.14 13.61
CA HIS A 130 -5.31 -3.57 14.09
C HIS A 130 -5.19 -2.06 14.20
N VAL A 131 -6.26 -1.39 13.83
CA VAL A 131 -6.34 0.07 13.82
C VAL A 131 -7.59 0.56 14.53
N THR A 132 -7.48 1.73 15.12
CA THR A 132 -8.62 2.57 15.49
C THR A 132 -8.88 3.56 14.36
N VAL A 133 -10.14 3.84 14.08
CA VAL A 133 -10.62 4.67 12.98
C VAL A 133 -11.30 5.88 13.56
N ARG A 134 -10.89 7.08 13.16
CA ARG A 134 -11.41 8.34 13.68
C ARG A 134 -11.59 9.38 12.59
N ARG A 135 -12.41 10.39 12.87
CA ARG A 135 -12.47 11.62 12.07
C ARG A 135 -11.20 12.46 12.24
N ASN A 136 -11.01 13.39 11.32
CA ASN A 136 -9.94 14.38 11.40
C ASN A 136 -10.19 15.28 12.62
N GLY A 137 -9.12 15.66 13.30
CA GLY A 137 -9.08 16.64 14.36
C GLY A 137 -8.99 18.06 13.82
N THR A 138 -8.27 18.90 14.54
CA THR A 138 -8.22 20.34 14.27
C THR A 138 -6.92 20.75 13.60
N ASP A 139 -7.02 21.55 12.55
CA ASP A 139 -5.92 22.23 11.90
C ASP A 139 -5.67 23.54 12.62
N ILE A 140 -4.42 23.73 13.05
CA ILE A 140 -4.01 24.88 13.85
C ILE A 140 -2.82 25.60 13.23
N VAL A 141 -2.75 26.90 13.46
CA VAL A 141 -1.56 27.71 13.20
C VAL A 141 -1.21 28.44 14.48
N MET A 142 0.04 28.30 14.92
CA MET A 142 0.61 29.06 16.00
C MET A 142 1.41 30.22 15.42
N GLU A 143 1.15 31.43 15.91
CA GLU A 143 1.80 32.64 15.41
C GLU A 143 2.83 33.19 16.40
N ASN A 144 3.80 33.91 15.86
CA ASN A 144 4.87 34.59 16.61
C ASN A 144 5.69 33.64 17.50
N CYS A 145 6.17 32.54 16.91
CA CYS A 145 6.91 31.49 17.60
C CYS A 145 8.43 31.71 17.55
N LEU A 146 9.09 31.95 18.69
CA LEU A 146 10.55 32.12 18.80
C LEU A 146 11.17 31.20 19.88
N PRO A 147 12.46 30.82 19.80
CA PRO A 147 13.28 30.68 18.60
C PRO A 147 13.03 29.33 17.88
N LEU A 148 13.05 29.33 16.54
CA LEU A 148 12.75 28.14 15.73
C LEU A 148 13.98 27.29 15.35
N THR A 149 15.19 27.76 15.64
CA THR A 149 16.47 27.11 15.27
C THR A 149 16.73 25.79 15.99
N SER A 150 16.04 25.51 17.09
CA SER A 150 16.10 24.23 17.81
C SER A 150 14.69 23.68 18.11
N ALA A 151 13.72 24.06 17.28
CA ALA A 151 12.32 23.72 17.47
C ALA A 151 12.01 22.24 17.21
N VAL A 152 12.88 21.48 16.52
CA VAL A 152 12.58 20.09 16.16
C VAL A 152 13.56 19.16 16.86
N ILE A 153 13.02 18.31 17.72
CA ILE A 153 13.77 17.25 18.39
C ILE A 153 13.24 15.91 17.89
N SER A 154 14.10 15.13 17.22
CA SER A 154 13.75 13.83 16.66
C SER A 154 14.27 12.69 17.54
N CYS A 155 13.43 11.70 17.84
CA CYS A 155 13.86 10.42 18.40
C CYS A 155 13.24 9.24 17.63
N PRO A 156 13.72 8.97 16.40
CA PRO A 156 13.12 7.97 15.52
C PRO A 156 13.21 6.56 16.11
N GLN A 157 12.29 5.69 15.70
CA GLN A 157 12.46 4.25 15.93
C GLN A 157 13.77 3.75 15.30
N VAL A 158 14.58 3.07 16.10
CA VAL A 158 15.87 2.54 15.66
C VAL A 158 15.63 1.18 15.00
N TYR A 159 15.90 1.06 13.69
CA TYR A 159 15.84 -0.22 13.01
C TYR A 159 17.11 -1.05 13.33
N PRO A 160 17.00 -2.23 13.96
CA PRO A 160 18.17 -3.03 14.32
C PRO A 160 19.05 -3.44 13.14
N GLY A 161 18.49 -3.50 11.93
CA GLY A 161 19.25 -3.82 10.72
C GLY A 161 20.10 -2.67 10.17
N ALA A 162 19.90 -1.43 10.65
CA ALA A 162 20.69 -0.26 10.30
C ALA A 162 21.92 -0.06 11.22
N LEU A 163 22.01 -0.83 12.31
CA LEU A 163 23.17 -0.81 13.21
C LEU A 163 24.43 -1.24 12.47
N LYS A 164 25.56 -0.64 12.82
CA LYS A 164 26.86 -1.03 12.28
C LYS A 164 27.15 -2.49 12.62
N LYS A 165 27.40 -3.29 11.58
CA LYS A 165 27.75 -4.71 11.70
C LYS A 165 29.27 -4.86 11.65
N TYR A 166 29.79 -5.61 12.60
CA TYR A 166 31.19 -5.98 12.76
C TYR A 166 31.35 -7.46 12.41
N ASN A 167 32.35 -7.80 11.61
CA ASN A 167 32.64 -9.17 11.26
C ASN A 167 33.86 -9.67 12.04
N CYS A 168 33.64 -10.26 13.21
CA CYS A 168 34.71 -10.79 14.05
C CYS A 168 35.41 -12.00 13.43
N ASN A 169 34.90 -12.57 12.33
CA ASN A 169 35.61 -13.64 11.63
C ASN A 169 36.78 -13.09 10.78
N ASN A 170 36.79 -11.79 10.49
CA ASN A 170 37.88 -11.10 9.80
C ASN A 170 38.83 -10.50 10.87
N GLY A 171 40.01 -11.09 11.04
CA GLY A 171 40.79 -11.15 12.29
C GLY A 171 41.36 -9.87 12.92
N THR A 172 40.70 -8.72 12.84
CA THR A 172 41.04 -7.50 13.61
C THR A 172 39.84 -6.56 13.87
N GLU A 173 38.67 -6.78 13.25
CA GLU A 173 37.54 -5.83 13.35
C GLU A 173 36.93 -5.72 14.76
N CYS A 174 37.19 -6.70 15.63
CA CYS A 174 36.56 -6.83 16.95
C CYS A 174 37.54 -6.67 18.14
N GLU A 175 38.69 -6.02 17.92
CA GLU A 175 39.68 -5.73 18.98
C GLU A 175 39.21 -4.64 19.95
N SER A 176 38.40 -3.69 19.46
CA SER A 176 37.97 -2.49 20.18
C SER A 176 36.44 -2.39 20.36
N LEU A 177 35.77 -3.54 20.55
CA LEU A 177 34.33 -3.56 20.80
C LEU A 177 34.02 -3.00 22.19
N THR A 178 33.31 -1.87 22.25
CA THR A 178 32.91 -1.27 23.53
C THR A 178 31.40 -1.02 23.54
N GLY A 179 30.70 -1.56 24.53
CA GLY A 179 29.25 -1.46 24.68
C GLY A 179 28.54 -2.82 24.57
N VAL A 180 27.24 -2.78 24.31
CA VAL A 180 26.36 -3.96 24.21
C VAL A 180 26.21 -4.37 22.75
N PHE A 181 26.46 -5.65 22.46
CA PHE A 181 26.42 -6.20 21.12
C PHE A 181 25.40 -7.34 21.02
N ASN A 182 24.71 -7.38 19.88
CA ASN A 182 23.93 -8.55 19.46
C ASN A 182 24.71 -9.31 18.38
N CYS A 183 25.16 -10.51 18.70
CA CYS A 183 26.03 -11.32 17.86
C CYS A 183 25.33 -12.58 17.35
N SER A 184 25.62 -12.96 16.11
CA SER A 184 25.20 -14.22 15.48
C SER A 184 26.39 -14.85 14.77
N LEU A 185 27.01 -15.85 15.41
CA LEU A 185 28.15 -16.62 14.88
C LEU A 185 29.33 -15.74 14.41
N GLY A 186 29.74 -14.79 15.27
CA GLY A 186 30.86 -13.89 14.99
C GLY A 186 30.49 -12.63 14.19
N HIS A 187 29.25 -12.48 13.72
CA HIS A 187 28.74 -11.21 13.21
C HIS A 187 28.03 -10.44 14.31
N CYS A 188 28.56 -9.29 14.72
CA CYS A 188 28.07 -8.52 15.86
C CYS A 188 27.53 -7.15 15.42
N ALA A 189 26.41 -6.72 16.00
CA ALA A 189 25.86 -5.38 15.80
C ALA A 189 25.95 -4.58 17.10
N ASN A 190 26.50 -3.37 17.05
CA ASN A 190 26.64 -2.51 18.23
C ASN A 190 25.29 -1.89 18.59
N MET A 191 24.67 -2.36 19.67
CA MET A 191 23.41 -1.81 20.15
C MET A 191 23.61 -0.49 20.91
N SER A 192 24.76 -0.29 21.55
CA SER A 192 25.05 0.90 22.35
C SER A 192 25.16 2.20 21.55
N GLU A 193 25.27 2.14 20.22
CA GLU A 193 25.24 3.34 19.37
C GLU A 193 23.89 4.06 19.41
N MET A 194 22.80 3.31 19.60
CA MET A 194 21.43 3.81 19.45
C MET A 194 20.54 3.49 20.65
N TYR A 195 21.00 2.63 21.56
CA TYR A 195 20.26 2.15 22.70
C TYR A 195 21.03 2.30 24.01
N GLN A 196 20.32 2.65 25.07
CA GLN A 196 20.77 2.58 26.45
C GLN A 196 20.15 1.33 27.10
N CYS A 197 20.95 0.27 27.25
CA CYS A 197 20.49 -1.01 27.78
C CYS A 197 20.71 -1.12 29.29
N HIS A 198 19.72 -1.64 30.01
CA HIS A 198 19.79 -1.94 31.43
C HIS A 198 19.95 -3.45 31.61
N HIS A 199 21.18 -3.93 31.73
CA HIS A 199 21.51 -5.35 31.79
C HIS A 199 22.42 -5.69 32.96
N ARG A 200 22.59 -6.99 33.21
CA ARG A 200 23.62 -7.54 34.10
C ARG A 200 24.38 -8.61 33.34
N ALA A 201 25.70 -8.45 33.26
CA ALA A 201 26.58 -9.36 32.55
C ALA A 201 27.08 -10.48 33.50
N ASP A 202 26.25 -11.51 33.68
CA ASP A 202 26.51 -12.65 34.58
C ASP A 202 26.91 -13.94 33.81
N GLY A 203 27.35 -13.78 32.56
CA GLY A 203 27.60 -14.86 31.63
C GLY A 203 29.04 -15.35 31.57
N ILE A 204 29.31 -16.10 30.50
CA ILE A 204 30.67 -16.50 30.16
C ILE A 204 31.43 -15.30 29.59
N THR A 205 32.70 -15.18 29.96
CA THR A 205 33.63 -14.25 29.34
C THR A 205 34.24 -14.90 28.11
N VAL A 206 34.15 -14.22 26.98
CA VAL A 206 34.61 -14.67 25.66
C VAL A 206 35.55 -13.60 25.12
N ASN A 207 36.69 -14.03 24.56
CA ASN A 207 37.57 -13.12 23.85
C ASN A 207 37.11 -12.98 22.38
N SER A 208 36.83 -11.76 21.94
CA SER A 208 36.25 -11.46 20.62
C SER A 208 37.22 -11.59 19.44
N GLU A 209 38.50 -11.89 19.69
CA GLU A 209 39.53 -12.16 18.68
C GLU A 209 39.84 -13.66 18.56
N LYS A 210 39.89 -14.37 19.70
CA LYS A 210 40.29 -15.78 19.76
C LYS A 210 39.12 -16.75 19.68
N ASP A 211 37.94 -16.36 20.17
CA ASP A 211 36.79 -17.24 20.40
C ASP A 211 35.54 -16.76 19.63
N ASN A 212 35.73 -16.27 18.41
CA ASN A 212 34.75 -15.45 17.67
C ASN A 212 33.49 -16.25 17.31
N MET A 213 33.64 -17.56 17.10
CA MET A 213 32.53 -18.48 16.86
C MET A 213 31.62 -18.68 18.10
N LYS A 214 32.12 -18.39 19.31
CA LYS A 214 31.34 -18.47 20.56
C LYS A 214 30.49 -17.22 20.81
N LEU A 215 30.68 -16.16 20.02
CA LEU A 215 29.86 -14.95 20.06
C LEU A 215 28.49 -15.21 19.39
N ASN A 216 27.56 -15.73 20.18
CA ASN A 216 26.18 -15.94 19.79
C ASN A 216 25.21 -15.53 20.92
N GLY A 217 24.37 -14.53 20.65
CA GLY A 217 23.49 -13.85 21.58
C GLY A 217 23.96 -12.44 21.95
N PHE A 218 23.57 -11.96 23.12
CA PHE A 218 23.90 -10.63 23.60
C PHE A 218 25.13 -10.63 24.50
N PHE A 219 26.01 -9.64 24.33
CA PHE A 219 27.25 -9.49 25.07
C PHE A 219 27.49 -8.04 25.47
N GLU A 220 28.08 -7.83 26.65
CA GLU A 220 28.70 -6.58 27.02
C GLU A 220 30.20 -6.71 26.77
N CYS A 221 30.73 -5.90 25.85
CA CYS A 221 32.13 -5.92 25.46
C CYS A 221 32.84 -4.67 25.98
N ASP A 222 34.04 -4.89 26.51
CA ASP A 222 35.04 -3.85 26.75
C ASP A 222 36.33 -4.28 26.04
N LYS A 223 36.62 -3.60 24.93
CA LYS A 223 37.70 -3.90 23.99
C LYS A 223 37.58 -5.30 23.38
N ALA A 224 38.46 -6.23 23.79
CA ALA A 224 38.49 -7.61 23.30
C ALA A 224 37.78 -8.60 24.24
N THR A 225 37.27 -8.13 25.39
CA THR A 225 36.67 -8.98 26.41
C THR A 225 35.16 -8.79 26.41
N CYS A 226 34.41 -9.83 26.06
CA CYS A 226 32.95 -9.80 25.98
C CYS A 226 32.31 -10.75 27.00
N ILE A 227 31.44 -10.24 27.86
CA ILE A 227 30.71 -11.03 28.85
C ILE A 227 29.28 -11.26 28.36
N LYS A 228 28.84 -12.51 28.34
CA LYS A 228 27.50 -12.86 27.85
C LYS A 228 26.40 -12.34 28.76
N ILE A 229 25.33 -11.81 28.19
CA ILE A 229 24.11 -11.44 28.91
C ILE A 229 23.12 -12.61 28.77
N LYS A 230 22.79 -13.26 29.90
CA LYS A 230 21.94 -14.47 29.90
C LYS A 230 20.45 -14.15 30.06
N HIS A 231 20.13 -13.11 30.80
CA HIS A 231 18.74 -12.77 31.13
C HIS A 231 18.16 -11.78 30.12
N PRO A 232 16.85 -11.85 29.83
CA PRO A 232 16.16 -10.80 29.09
C PRO A 232 16.40 -9.45 29.75
N PHE A 233 16.74 -8.45 28.95
CA PHE A 233 17.01 -7.09 29.40
C PHE A 233 16.22 -6.11 28.54
N VAL A 234 16.06 -4.89 29.06
CA VAL A 234 15.33 -3.82 28.39
C VAL A 234 16.32 -2.76 27.96
N CYS A 235 16.16 -2.28 26.73
CA CYS A 235 16.92 -1.15 26.22
C CYS A 235 16.00 0.00 25.88
N ASP A 236 16.35 1.18 26.39
CA ASP A 236 15.74 2.44 25.99
C ASP A 236 16.44 2.99 24.75
N ARG A 237 15.74 3.79 23.95
CA ARG A 237 16.36 4.49 22.81
C ARG A 237 17.21 5.64 23.34
N LEU A 238 18.39 5.84 22.76
CA LEU A 238 19.23 7.00 23.08
C LEU A 238 18.68 8.24 22.36
N CYS A 239 17.73 8.93 22.98
CA CYS A 239 17.15 10.16 22.44
C CYS A 239 17.94 11.41 22.88
N PRO A 240 18.00 12.48 22.04
CA PRO A 240 18.45 13.79 22.49
C PRO A 240 17.53 14.35 23.58
N LYS A 241 18.11 15.17 24.47
CA LYS A 241 17.35 15.86 25.52
C LYS A 241 16.50 16.97 24.93
N ILE A 242 15.28 17.14 25.44
CA ILE A 242 14.34 18.17 25.02
C ILE A 242 14.53 19.40 25.92
N SER A 243 14.74 20.58 25.34
CA SER A 243 14.84 21.83 26.10
C SER A 243 13.50 22.23 26.71
N THR A 244 13.52 22.69 27.96
CA THR A 244 12.36 23.31 28.65
C THR A 244 12.54 24.83 28.83
N LEU A 245 13.67 25.37 28.37
CA LEU A 245 13.95 26.80 28.43
C LEU A 245 13.18 27.54 27.34
N ASP A 246 12.41 28.53 27.77
CA ASP A 246 11.63 29.41 26.90
C ASP A 246 10.81 28.68 25.85
N VAL A 247 10.18 27.57 26.25
CA VAL A 247 9.21 26.83 25.45
C VAL A 247 7.86 26.86 26.16
N ASN A 248 6.80 27.19 25.42
CA ASN A 248 5.42 27.16 25.91
C ASN A 248 4.50 26.28 25.03
N THR A 249 4.99 25.73 23.92
CA THR A 249 4.23 24.79 23.10
C THR A 249 5.05 23.52 22.81
N TYR A 250 4.39 22.37 22.87
CA TYR A 250 4.93 21.06 22.48
C TYR A 250 3.96 20.34 21.56
N LEU A 251 4.31 20.20 20.29
CA LEU A 251 3.53 19.45 19.30
C LEU A 251 4.22 18.13 18.96
N LEU A 252 3.51 17.03 19.16
CA LEU A 252 4.00 15.69 18.89
C LEU A 252 3.62 15.29 17.46
N TYR A 253 4.61 14.97 16.62
CA TYR A 253 4.43 14.46 15.26
C TYR A 253 5.34 13.27 15.01
N GLU A 254 4.75 12.09 14.80
CA GLU A 254 5.49 10.81 14.77
C GLU A 254 6.46 10.71 15.96
N ASP A 255 7.74 10.48 15.68
CA ASP A 255 8.82 10.37 16.64
C ASP A 255 9.51 11.73 16.92
N ASN A 256 8.92 12.83 16.46
CA ASN A 256 9.44 14.18 16.60
C ASN A 256 8.61 15.01 17.57
N VAL A 257 9.29 15.87 18.32
CA VAL A 257 8.69 16.89 19.17
C VAL A 257 9.04 18.24 18.60
N TYR A 258 8.01 19.02 18.28
CA TYR A 258 8.12 20.40 17.83
C TYR A 258 7.89 21.31 19.03
N THR A 259 8.83 22.22 19.28
CA THR A 259 8.83 23.14 20.41
C THR A 259 8.84 24.58 19.93
N GLY A 260 8.21 25.47 20.67
CA GLY A 260 8.26 26.91 20.40
C GLY A 260 7.82 27.74 21.59
N ASN A 261 8.16 29.03 21.56
CA ASN A 261 7.52 30.07 22.38
C ASN A 261 6.58 30.88 21.49
N CYS A 262 5.31 30.49 21.43
CA CYS A 262 4.32 31.11 20.58
C CYS A 262 3.40 32.06 21.36
N GLU A 263 2.85 33.08 20.70
CA GLU A 263 1.98 34.06 21.33
C GLU A 263 0.52 33.56 21.41
N ARG A 264 0.02 33.00 20.31
CA ARG A 264 -1.37 32.53 20.19
C ARG A 264 -1.51 31.37 19.20
N THR A 265 -2.61 30.65 19.32
CA THR A 265 -2.98 29.53 18.45
C THR A 265 -4.37 29.77 17.85
N LEU A 266 -4.44 29.67 16.52
CA LEU A 266 -5.66 29.82 15.73
C LEU A 266 -6.08 28.46 15.15
N ALA A 267 -7.36 28.14 15.22
CA ALA A 267 -7.97 26.95 14.62
C ALA A 267 -8.77 27.31 13.36
N PHE A 268 -8.73 26.44 12.33
CA PHE A 268 -9.37 26.65 11.03
C PHE A 268 -10.55 25.72 10.74
N ASN A 269 -10.77 24.72 11.57
CA ASN A 269 -11.87 23.79 11.45
C ASN A 269 -12.34 23.35 12.84
N ARG A 270 -13.61 22.93 12.89
CA ARG A 270 -14.27 22.47 14.10
C ARG A 270 -14.62 21.00 13.97
N ALA A 271 -14.25 20.23 14.97
CA ALA A 271 -14.65 18.84 15.11
C ALA A 271 -16.12 18.73 15.52
N ASN A 272 -16.80 17.66 15.10
CA ASN A 272 -18.19 17.38 15.44
C ASN A 272 -18.35 15.90 15.82
N GLY A 273 -17.56 15.47 16.81
CA GLY A 273 -17.48 14.08 17.27
C GLY A 273 -17.18 13.10 16.14
N THR A 274 -18.06 12.11 15.94
CA THR A 274 -17.92 11.07 14.91
C THR A 274 -18.40 11.50 13.52
N SER A 275 -19.01 12.68 13.40
CA SER A 275 -19.46 13.25 12.14
C SER A 275 -18.39 14.11 11.47
N VAL A 276 -18.58 14.45 10.20
CA VAL A 276 -17.63 15.26 9.45
C VAL A 276 -17.55 16.65 10.08
N GLY A 277 -16.33 17.12 10.34
CA GLY A 277 -16.07 18.47 10.86
C GLY A 277 -16.39 19.56 9.85
N SER A 278 -16.54 20.79 10.32
CA SER A 278 -16.84 21.95 9.46
C SER A 278 -15.67 22.93 9.45
N PRO A 279 -15.30 23.52 8.29
CA PRO A 279 -14.35 24.62 8.26
C PRO A 279 -14.94 25.84 8.99
N VAL A 280 -14.09 26.59 9.68
CA VAL A 280 -14.47 27.81 10.43
C VAL A 280 -13.45 28.89 10.13
N ASN A 281 -13.85 30.16 10.23
CA ASN A 281 -12.90 31.27 10.21
C ASN A 281 -11.90 31.11 11.35
N ALA A 282 -10.68 31.65 11.17
CA ALA A 282 -9.61 31.58 12.14
C ALA A 282 -10.12 31.96 13.54
N THR A 283 -10.19 30.98 14.43
CA THR A 283 -10.73 31.11 15.79
C THR A 283 -9.59 30.94 16.77
N GLU A 284 -9.40 31.91 17.66
CA GLU A 284 -8.36 31.82 18.70
C GLU A 284 -8.77 30.82 19.78
N ILE A 285 -7.94 29.80 19.98
CA ILE A 285 -8.19 28.71 20.94
C ILE A 285 -7.27 28.76 22.15
N TRP A 286 -6.13 29.44 22.02
CA TRP A 286 -5.15 29.58 23.10
C TRP A 286 -4.31 30.84 22.90
N GLN A 287 -3.96 31.50 24.00
CA GLN A 287 -3.12 32.70 24.02
C GLN A 287 -2.23 32.66 25.26
N ASN A 288 -0.96 33.01 25.08
CA ASN A 288 0.02 33.07 26.16
C ASN A 288 -0.19 34.34 27.01
N LYS A 289 -1.06 34.29 28.03
CA LYS A 289 -1.35 35.43 28.91
C LYS A 289 -0.35 35.59 30.06
N ASN A 290 0.08 34.48 30.67
CA ASN A 290 0.82 34.50 31.96
C ASN A 290 2.20 33.83 31.89
N SER A 291 2.67 33.32 30.74
CA SER A 291 3.94 32.58 30.59
C SER A 291 4.11 31.34 31.50
N THR A 292 3.05 30.93 32.19
CA THR A 292 2.97 29.74 33.05
C THR A 292 2.29 28.57 32.37
N GLU A 293 1.54 28.82 31.29
CA GLU A 293 0.79 27.80 30.57
C GLU A 293 1.62 27.23 29.42
N VAL A 294 1.56 25.91 29.30
CA VAL A 294 2.24 25.15 28.26
C VAL A 294 1.20 24.36 27.49
N LEU A 295 1.08 24.59 26.19
CA LEU A 295 0.17 23.88 25.31
C LEU A 295 0.83 22.61 24.77
N MET A 296 0.14 21.48 24.90
CA MET A 296 0.58 20.19 24.35
C MET A 296 -0.50 19.62 23.44
N ALA A 297 -0.12 19.14 22.26
CA ALA A 297 -1.05 18.44 21.35
C ALA A 297 -0.30 17.44 20.46
N SER A 298 -1.03 16.49 19.87
CA SER A 298 -0.48 15.53 18.93
C SER A 298 -1.10 15.68 17.54
N CYS A 299 -0.28 15.83 16.51
CA CYS A 299 -0.71 16.18 15.16
C CYS A 299 -0.28 15.14 14.12
N LEU A 300 -0.95 15.15 12.97
CA LEU A 300 -0.58 14.32 11.81
C LEU A 300 0.56 14.91 11.00
N SER A 301 0.68 16.24 10.95
CA SER A 301 1.76 16.91 10.25
C SER A 301 2.03 18.24 10.92
N VAL A 302 3.31 18.59 11.05
CA VAL A 302 3.74 19.87 11.60
C VAL A 302 4.80 20.45 10.66
N LYS A 303 4.60 21.70 10.25
CA LYS A 303 5.49 22.46 9.38
C LYS A 303 5.78 23.80 10.04
N ILE A 304 7.05 24.19 10.02
CA ILE A 304 7.49 25.50 10.48
C ILE A 304 7.56 26.39 9.24
N GLU A 305 6.84 27.51 9.25
CA GLU A 305 6.82 28.52 8.20
C GLU A 305 7.18 29.88 8.83
N ASP A 306 8.37 30.39 8.50
CA ASP A 306 8.95 31.64 9.01
C ASP A 306 8.96 31.76 10.54
N ASN A 307 7.93 32.39 11.12
CA ASN A 307 7.75 32.64 12.54
C ASN A 307 6.46 31.96 13.07
N SER A 308 5.96 30.98 12.35
CA SER A 308 4.70 30.29 12.63
C SER A 308 4.86 28.77 12.55
N ILE A 309 4.05 28.06 13.33
CA ILE A 309 4.00 26.59 13.30
C ILE A 309 2.61 26.20 12.82
N LYS A 310 2.56 25.62 11.62
CA LYS A 310 1.34 25.10 11.01
C LYS A 310 1.23 23.61 11.28
N ALA A 311 0.13 23.18 11.87
CA ALA A 311 -0.11 21.79 12.17
C ALA A 311 -1.49 21.32 11.70
N ILE A 312 -1.57 20.08 11.22
CA ILE A 312 -2.74 19.50 10.57
C ILE A 312 -3.19 18.27 11.38
N ASP A 313 -4.52 18.10 11.51
CA ASP A 313 -5.16 16.97 12.20
C ASP A 313 -4.60 16.77 13.63
N CYS A 314 -4.65 17.83 14.43
CA CYS A 314 -4.23 17.83 15.83
C CYS A 314 -5.34 17.36 16.77
N ILE A 315 -4.95 16.53 17.74
CA ILE A 315 -5.81 15.89 18.74
C ILE A 315 -5.18 15.94 20.14
N ASN A 316 -5.98 15.68 21.16
CA ASN A 316 -5.60 15.67 22.58
C ASN A 316 -4.89 16.98 22.99
N GLY A 317 -5.49 18.13 22.65
CA GLY A 317 -4.97 19.41 23.08
C GLY A 317 -5.18 19.61 24.58
N THR A 318 -4.08 19.79 25.31
CA THR A 318 -4.11 20.02 26.75
C THR A 318 -3.21 21.17 27.17
N ILE A 319 -3.52 21.78 28.30
CA ILE A 319 -2.75 22.87 28.90
C ILE A 319 -2.12 22.37 30.20
N GLN A 320 -0.83 22.59 30.37
CA GLN A 320 -0.07 22.23 31.56
C GLN A 320 0.59 23.44 32.20
N ASN A 321 0.84 23.35 33.50
CA ASN A 321 1.60 24.38 34.20
C ASN A 321 3.11 24.14 34.01
N ARG A 322 3.85 25.20 33.67
CA ARG A 322 5.31 25.21 33.51
C ARG A 322 6.05 24.69 34.75
N THR A 323 5.47 24.80 35.95
CA THR A 323 6.05 24.26 37.20
C THR A 323 6.19 22.73 37.20
N ASN A 324 5.38 22.03 36.41
CA ASN A 324 5.43 20.57 36.31
C ASN A 324 6.59 20.08 35.44
N PHE A 325 7.23 20.98 34.67
CA PHE A 325 8.32 20.65 33.79
C PHE A 325 9.68 20.74 34.52
N PRO A 326 10.60 19.78 34.27
CA PRO A 326 11.96 19.86 34.78
C PRO A 326 12.67 21.13 34.30
N LYS A 327 13.57 21.68 35.12
CA LYS A 327 14.37 22.85 34.75
C LYS A 327 15.44 22.46 33.70
N LEU A 328 15.64 23.32 32.71
CA LEU A 328 16.63 23.23 31.63
C LEU A 328 16.33 22.20 30.53
N PHE A 329 16.12 20.93 30.90
CA PHE A 329 15.91 19.86 29.93
C PHE A 329 15.10 18.71 30.52
N MET A 330 14.44 17.95 29.65
CA MET A 330 13.74 16.71 29.99
C MET A 330 14.02 15.59 28.98
N ASN A 331 13.79 14.35 29.41
CA ASN A 331 13.88 13.18 28.54
C ASN A 331 12.52 12.88 27.90
N PHE A 332 12.51 12.13 26.79
CA PHE A 332 11.29 11.72 26.10
C PHE A 332 10.32 10.94 27.01
N THR A 333 10.83 10.06 27.88
CA THR A 333 9.98 9.33 28.84
C THR A 333 9.22 10.27 29.78
N THR A 334 9.90 11.32 30.27
CA THR A 334 9.26 12.35 31.10
C THR A 334 8.24 13.14 30.28
N MET A 335 8.56 13.51 29.04
CA MET A 335 7.61 14.19 28.15
C MET A 335 6.32 13.39 27.94
N TRP A 336 6.43 12.10 27.60
CA TRP A 336 5.27 11.22 27.42
C TRP A 336 4.45 11.09 28.70
N SER A 337 5.11 10.95 29.87
CA SER A 337 4.40 10.92 31.15
C SER A 337 3.64 12.22 31.46
N LEU A 338 4.18 13.38 31.06
CA LEU A 338 3.49 14.68 31.23
C LEU A 338 2.29 14.81 30.28
N TYR A 339 2.45 14.36 29.05
CA TYR A 339 1.39 14.34 28.05
C TYR A 339 0.23 13.41 28.44
N GLU A 340 0.51 12.18 28.88
CA GLU A 340 -0.51 11.20 29.28
C GLU A 340 -1.23 11.57 30.58
N ASN A 341 -0.53 12.19 31.53
CA ASN A 341 -1.12 12.66 32.78
C ASN A 341 -1.87 14.00 32.65
N SER A 342 -1.87 14.59 31.47
CA SER A 342 -2.50 15.87 31.22
C SER A 342 -4.02 15.76 31.14
N THR A 343 -4.73 16.42 32.05
CA THR A 343 -6.20 16.34 32.18
C THR A 343 -6.91 17.65 31.83
N ILE A 344 -6.19 18.77 31.78
CA ILE A 344 -6.78 20.08 31.50
C ILE A 344 -6.86 20.25 29.99
N LEU A 345 -8.07 20.17 29.46
CA LEU A 345 -8.36 20.29 28.04
C LEU A 345 -8.28 21.77 27.61
N VAL A 346 -7.77 22.02 26.40
CA VAL A 346 -7.76 23.36 25.79
C VAL A 346 -9.19 23.87 25.58
N ASP A 347 -10.06 22.99 25.09
CA ASP A 347 -11.46 23.27 24.86
C ASP A 347 -12.34 22.23 25.55
N THR A 348 -13.07 22.67 26.57
CA THR A 348 -14.03 21.82 27.30
C THR A 348 -15.19 21.35 26.42
N THR A 349 -15.49 22.07 25.35
CA THR A 349 -16.57 21.72 24.41
C THR A 349 -16.14 20.72 23.34
N GLN A 350 -14.87 20.30 23.33
CA GLN A 350 -14.31 19.28 22.42
C GLN A 350 -14.53 19.61 20.94
N ASN A 351 -14.59 20.89 20.60
CA ASN A 351 -14.78 21.38 19.23
C ASN A 351 -13.43 21.68 18.57
N PHE A 352 -12.45 22.11 19.35
CA PHE A 352 -11.09 22.38 18.91
C PHE A 352 -10.08 21.54 19.70
N LEU A 353 -9.11 20.96 19.01
CA LEU A 353 -8.14 20.00 19.57
C LEU A 353 -8.79 18.90 20.44
N PRO A 354 -9.83 18.23 19.91
CA PRO A 354 -10.60 17.26 20.68
C PRO A 354 -9.76 16.05 21.11
N ALA A 355 -10.23 15.39 22.15
CA ALA A 355 -9.74 14.08 22.57
C ALA A 355 -10.01 13.03 21.49
N GLN A 356 -9.06 12.11 21.32
CA GLN A 356 -9.17 11.04 20.33
C GLN A 356 -10.43 10.21 20.49
N SER A 357 -10.89 9.98 21.73
CA SER A 357 -12.09 9.20 22.04
C SER A 357 -13.35 9.78 21.41
N GLU A 358 -13.49 11.11 21.37
CA GLU A 358 -14.66 11.80 20.81
C GLU A 358 -14.75 11.69 19.28
N LEU A 359 -13.61 11.57 18.61
CA LEU A 359 -13.52 11.42 17.16
C LEU A 359 -13.62 9.97 16.68
N THR A 360 -13.53 9.00 17.60
CA THR A 360 -13.38 7.58 17.27
C THR A 360 -14.67 6.98 16.72
N ILE A 361 -14.61 6.46 15.50
CA ILE A 361 -15.68 5.72 14.83
C ILE A 361 -15.61 4.24 15.20
N TYR A 362 -14.43 3.63 15.04
CA TYR A 362 -14.16 2.25 15.42
C TYR A 362 -12.94 2.22 16.34
N ASN A 363 -13.10 1.68 17.54
CA ASN A 363 -11.99 1.53 18.48
C ASN A 363 -10.99 0.44 18.05
N TRP A 364 -11.48 -0.57 17.33
CA TRP A 364 -10.71 -1.74 16.94
C TRP A 364 -11.23 -2.30 15.62
N SER A 365 -10.39 -2.33 14.59
CA SER A 365 -10.73 -2.86 13.26
C SER A 365 -9.52 -3.51 12.61
N ARG A 366 -9.75 -4.50 11.75
CA ARG A 366 -8.66 -5.12 10.98
C ARG A 366 -8.27 -4.21 9.83
N LEU A 367 -6.99 -3.95 9.66
CA LEU A 367 -6.50 -3.21 8.51
C LEU A 367 -6.13 -4.16 7.39
N TYR A 368 -6.71 -3.96 6.21
CA TYR A 368 -6.29 -4.61 4.97
C TYR A 368 -5.64 -3.58 4.03
N ILE A 369 -4.61 -4.00 3.30
CA ILE A 369 -3.95 -3.12 2.32
C ILE A 369 -4.91 -2.71 1.19
N ASN A 370 -5.76 -3.64 0.76
CA ASN A 370 -6.85 -3.48 -0.21
C ASN A 370 -8.01 -4.43 0.18
N LEU A 371 -9.07 -4.51 -0.63
CA LEU A 371 -10.22 -5.39 -0.35
C LEU A 371 -9.87 -6.89 -0.29
N GLU A 372 -8.78 -7.32 -0.92
CA GLU A 372 -8.32 -8.71 -0.94
C GLU A 372 -7.18 -8.97 0.05
N ALA A 373 -6.79 -7.93 0.81
CA ALA A 373 -5.64 -7.90 1.70
C ALA A 373 -4.35 -8.41 1.05
N CYS A 374 -4.16 -8.16 -0.25
CA CYS A 374 -3.10 -8.82 -1.01
C CYS A 374 -2.49 -7.97 -2.15
N VAL A 375 -1.20 -8.19 -2.41
CA VAL A 375 -0.44 -7.60 -3.50
C VAL A 375 0.11 -8.71 -4.41
N ASN A 376 0.08 -8.48 -5.72
CA ASN A 376 0.56 -9.44 -6.72
C ASN A 376 2.03 -9.20 -7.15
N THR A 377 2.79 -8.39 -6.42
CA THR A 377 4.16 -8.00 -6.78
C THR A 377 5.17 -8.67 -5.85
N LEU A 378 6.25 -9.23 -6.37
CA LEU A 378 7.38 -9.73 -5.55
C LEU A 378 8.26 -8.62 -4.94
N GLN A 379 7.81 -7.36 -4.95
CA GLN A 379 8.62 -6.20 -4.55
C GLN A 379 8.68 -5.97 -3.03
N GLY A 380 8.18 -6.92 -2.22
CA GLY A 380 8.17 -6.80 -0.76
C GLY A 380 7.31 -5.64 -0.26
N GLU A 381 6.28 -5.26 -1.03
CA GLU A 381 5.35 -4.20 -0.66
C GLU A 381 4.68 -4.48 0.68
N CYS A 382 4.37 -5.74 0.98
CA CYS A 382 3.76 -6.08 2.26
C CYS A 382 4.71 -5.87 3.45
N LYS A 383 6.01 -6.10 3.25
CA LYS A 383 7.02 -5.80 4.27
C LYS A 383 7.14 -4.29 4.49
N LEU A 384 7.15 -3.51 3.40
CA LEU A 384 7.15 -2.05 3.48
C LEU A 384 5.88 -1.52 4.16
N PHE A 385 4.72 -2.10 3.84
CA PHE A 385 3.44 -1.77 4.46
C PHE A 385 3.48 -2.02 5.96
N GLN A 386 3.99 -3.18 6.41
CA GLN A 386 4.14 -3.45 7.83
C GLN A 386 5.10 -2.48 8.53
N ASN A 387 6.21 -2.10 7.88
CA ASN A 387 7.16 -1.16 8.47
C ASN A 387 6.56 0.25 8.63
N THR A 388 5.76 0.70 7.66
CA THR A 388 5.18 2.06 7.64
C THR A 388 3.89 2.17 8.45
N HIS A 389 3.05 1.14 8.43
CA HIS A 389 1.71 1.15 9.05
C HIS A 389 1.65 0.30 10.32
N GLY A 390 2.66 -0.50 10.65
CA GLY A 390 2.63 -1.45 11.76
C GLY A 390 3.09 -0.90 13.12
N ARG A 391 3.43 0.39 13.26
CA ARG A 391 3.86 0.94 14.55
C ARG A 391 2.64 1.14 15.47
N GLY A 392 2.52 0.34 16.52
CA GLY A 392 1.40 0.40 17.48
C GLY A 392 1.60 1.34 18.67
N GLY A 393 2.72 2.05 18.74
CA GLY A 393 3.07 2.92 19.87
C GLY A 393 3.83 2.23 21.01
N GLU A 394 4.39 1.04 20.76
CA GLU A 394 5.25 0.32 21.71
C GLU A 394 6.52 1.14 22.03
N ASN A 395 7.07 1.03 23.24
CA ASN A 395 8.31 1.72 23.69
C ASN A 395 8.29 3.26 23.57
N HIS A 396 7.19 3.90 23.97
CA HIS A 396 7.02 5.37 23.92
C HIS A 396 7.22 5.94 22.51
N THR A 397 6.78 5.19 21.49
CA THR A 397 6.76 5.65 20.10
C THR A 397 5.36 6.15 19.77
N MET A 398 5.25 7.06 18.82
CA MET A 398 3.93 7.43 18.33
C MET A 398 3.39 6.31 17.43
N PRO A 399 2.13 5.90 17.59
CA PRO A 399 1.52 4.96 16.65
C PRO A 399 1.45 5.55 15.24
N SER A 400 1.58 4.68 14.23
CA SER A 400 1.44 5.07 12.82
C SER A 400 0.03 5.61 12.58
N ARG A 401 -0.06 6.82 12.02
CA ARG A 401 -1.30 7.45 11.57
C ARG A 401 -1.29 7.61 10.06
N PHE A 402 -2.38 7.24 9.41
CA PHE A 402 -2.50 7.29 7.95
C PHE A 402 -3.97 7.33 7.53
N HIS A 403 -4.20 7.76 6.29
CA HIS A 403 -5.52 7.71 5.70
C HIS A 403 -5.98 6.28 5.45
N CYS A 404 -7.23 6.00 5.77
CA CYS A 404 -7.89 4.73 5.50
C CYS A 404 -9.35 4.92 5.14
N TYR A 405 -9.96 3.86 4.65
CA TYR A 405 -11.33 3.84 4.17
C TYR A 405 -12.12 2.78 4.91
N TYR A 406 -13.35 3.10 5.25
CA TYR A 406 -14.20 2.26 6.10
C TYR A 406 -15.59 2.10 5.51
N ASP A 407 -16.26 1.00 5.86
CA ASP A 407 -17.65 0.78 5.49
C ASP A 407 -18.59 1.57 6.41
N LYS A 408 -19.37 2.47 5.80
CA LYS A 408 -20.38 3.31 6.47
C LYS A 408 -21.71 2.58 6.68
N VAL A 409 -21.99 1.56 5.87
CA VAL A 409 -23.26 0.81 5.90
C VAL A 409 -23.33 -0.05 7.17
N ASN A 410 -22.23 -0.69 7.55
CA ASN A 410 -22.15 -1.40 8.82
C ASN A 410 -22.28 -0.48 10.05
N THR A 411 -21.98 0.82 9.94
CA THR A 411 -22.17 1.76 11.05
C THR A 411 -23.64 2.03 11.36
N CYS A 412 -24.54 1.95 10.37
CA CYS A 412 -25.98 2.02 10.60
C CYS A 412 -26.48 0.79 11.38
N ASN A 413 -25.95 -0.40 11.07
CA ASN A 413 -26.21 -1.63 11.82
C ASN A 413 -25.68 -1.57 13.28
N ILE A 414 -24.66 -0.76 13.57
CA ILE A 414 -24.11 -0.56 14.92
C ILE A 414 -25.03 0.27 15.82
N LYS A 415 -25.80 1.22 15.28
CA LYS A 415 -26.87 1.88 16.06
C LYS A 415 -28.03 0.93 16.35
N ILE A 416 -28.16 -0.15 15.57
CA ILE A 416 -29.09 -1.28 15.75
C ILE A 416 -28.37 -2.40 16.54
N ARG A 417 -27.64 -2.07 17.61
CA ARG A 417 -26.96 -3.04 18.50
C ARG A 417 -27.92 -3.97 19.25
N LEU A 418 -29.21 -3.86 19.01
CA LEU A 418 -30.26 -4.69 19.58
C LEU A 418 -31.09 -5.23 18.42
N ARG A 419 -31.25 -6.54 18.37
CA ARG A 419 -31.86 -7.22 17.22
C ARG A 419 -33.35 -6.92 17.22
N TYR A 420 -33.87 -6.38 16.12
CA TYR A 420 -35.29 -6.12 15.95
C TYR A 420 -35.94 -7.02 14.89
N LYS A 421 -37.25 -7.32 15.04
CA LYS A 421 -38.10 -7.93 14.01
C LYS A 421 -38.87 -6.85 13.27
N VAL A 422 -38.83 -6.86 11.94
CA VAL A 422 -39.61 -5.97 11.07
C VAL A 422 -41.06 -6.42 11.03
N ASN A 423 -41.98 -5.49 11.24
CA ASN A 423 -43.38 -5.61 10.84
C ASN A 423 -43.72 -4.41 9.93
N GLN A 424 -44.15 -4.67 8.71
CA GLN A 424 -44.63 -3.63 7.80
C GLN A 424 -45.99 -3.10 8.27
N LEU A 425 -46.10 -1.78 8.47
CA LEU A 425 -47.36 -1.10 8.71
C LEU A 425 -47.90 -0.60 7.36
N LYS A 426 -49.04 -1.14 6.91
CA LYS A 426 -49.62 -0.82 5.60
C LYS A 426 -50.14 0.63 5.44
N LEU A 427 -50.11 1.46 6.47
CA LEU A 427 -50.69 2.82 6.44
C LEU A 427 -49.67 3.98 6.53
N THR A 428 -48.38 3.70 6.71
CA THR A 428 -47.32 4.74 6.83
C THR A 428 -46.08 4.26 6.09
N ARG A 429 -45.34 5.14 5.38
CA ARG A 429 -44.05 4.80 4.74
C ARG A 429 -42.92 4.42 5.74
N GLU A 430 -43.26 4.13 6.98
CA GLU A 430 -42.35 3.77 8.07
C GLU A 430 -42.40 2.26 8.34
N GLU A 431 -41.22 1.65 8.46
CA GLU A 431 -41.05 0.27 8.91
C GLU A 431 -40.84 0.23 10.41
N ARG A 432 -41.59 -0.65 11.10
CA ARG A 432 -41.50 -0.83 12.55
C ARG A 432 -40.64 -2.04 12.88
N TRP A 433 -39.72 -1.84 13.81
CA TRP A 433 -38.77 -2.83 14.30
C TRP A 433 -39.01 -3.05 15.80
N ARG A 434 -39.16 -4.29 16.27
CA ARG A 434 -39.32 -4.64 17.72
C ARG A 434 -38.17 -5.49 18.24
N CYS A 435 -37.61 -5.16 19.41
CA CYS A 435 -36.54 -5.95 20.04
C CYS A 435 -36.90 -7.45 20.14
N THR A 436 -35.91 -8.31 19.95
CA THR A 436 -36.07 -9.78 19.90
C THR A 436 -36.01 -10.45 21.28
N LYS A 437 -35.55 -9.75 22.32
CA LYS A 437 -35.66 -10.24 23.70
C LYS A 437 -37.13 -10.19 24.11
N LYS A 438 -37.67 -11.33 24.56
CA LYS A 438 -39.10 -11.47 24.90
C LYS A 438 -39.54 -10.49 25.98
N ASP A 439 -38.65 -10.16 26.89
CA ASP A 439 -38.91 -9.27 28.03
C ASP A 439 -38.70 -7.79 27.69
N CYS A 440 -38.26 -7.46 26.47
CA CYS A 440 -37.99 -6.09 26.04
C CYS A 440 -39.09 -5.55 25.12
N LYS A 441 -39.63 -4.37 25.47
CA LYS A 441 -40.71 -3.70 24.73
C LYS A 441 -40.23 -2.56 23.81
N ALA A 442 -38.92 -2.36 23.70
CA ALA A 442 -38.32 -1.33 22.86
C ALA A 442 -38.61 -1.53 21.37
N LYS A 443 -38.89 -0.43 20.68
CA LYS A 443 -39.19 -0.37 19.24
C LYS A 443 -38.42 0.75 18.57
N ILE A 444 -38.07 0.55 17.30
CA ILE A 444 -37.50 1.59 16.42
C ILE A 444 -38.31 1.68 15.13
N PHE A 445 -38.28 2.85 14.51
CA PHE A 445 -38.96 3.14 13.27
C PHE A 445 -37.94 3.65 12.25
N THR A 446 -37.98 3.11 11.04
CA THR A 446 -37.09 3.50 9.94
C THR A 446 -37.90 3.86 8.69
N LEU A 447 -37.33 4.73 7.85
CA LEU A 447 -37.85 5.12 6.54
C LEU A 447 -36.98 4.51 5.44
N ASP A 448 -37.51 4.46 4.21
CA ASP A 448 -36.81 4.06 2.99
C ASP A 448 -36.09 2.70 3.08
N GLY A 449 -36.83 1.65 3.47
CA GLY A 449 -36.31 0.28 3.50
C GLY A 449 -35.23 0.01 4.55
N GLY A 450 -35.21 0.80 5.63
CA GLY A 450 -34.29 0.61 6.77
C GLY A 450 -33.09 1.55 6.79
N ASN A 451 -32.91 2.41 5.78
CA ASN A 451 -31.71 3.24 5.64
C ASN A 451 -31.73 4.51 6.48
N ILE A 452 -32.92 5.04 6.80
CA ILE A 452 -33.06 6.30 7.52
C ILE A 452 -33.76 6.05 8.86
N PHE A 453 -33.11 6.42 9.96
CA PHE A 453 -33.70 6.34 11.29
C PHE A 453 -34.74 7.45 11.48
N SER A 454 -35.98 7.09 11.86
CA SER A 454 -37.06 8.05 12.15
C SER A 454 -37.16 8.34 13.64
N ARG A 455 -37.51 7.33 14.47
CA ARG A 455 -37.71 7.51 15.92
C ARG A 455 -37.60 6.21 16.73
N THR A 456 -37.41 6.32 18.04
CA THR A 456 -37.41 5.24 19.04
C THR A 456 -38.63 5.32 19.96
N GLU A 457 -39.10 4.17 20.47
CA GLU A 457 -40.18 4.07 21.44
C GLU A 457 -39.82 3.02 22.52
N ASN A 458 -39.75 3.46 23.78
CA ASN A 458 -39.27 2.72 24.96
C ASN A 458 -37.75 2.40 24.96
N GLU A 459 -37.16 2.43 26.15
CA GLU A 459 -35.77 2.05 26.39
C GLU A 459 -35.61 0.54 26.61
N HIS A 460 -34.40 0.03 26.41
CA HIS A 460 -34.09 -1.39 26.59
C HIS A 460 -33.81 -1.69 28.06
N ASN A 461 -34.36 -2.80 28.55
CA ASN A 461 -34.23 -3.27 29.93
C ASN A 461 -33.18 -4.39 30.07
N HIS A 462 -32.25 -4.48 29.14
CA HIS A 462 -31.20 -5.48 29.14
C HIS A 462 -29.92 -4.92 28.55
N GLU A 463 -28.81 -5.50 28.96
CA GLU A 463 -27.49 -5.15 28.47
C GLU A 463 -27.33 -5.54 26.98
N PRO A 464 -26.53 -4.79 26.20
CA PRO A 464 -26.22 -5.13 24.81
C PRO A 464 -25.53 -6.50 24.71
N LEU A 465 -25.83 -7.26 23.65
CA LEU A 465 -25.15 -8.54 23.41
C LEU A 465 -23.67 -8.32 23.06
N LEU A 466 -22.79 -9.21 23.51
CA LEU A 466 -21.36 -9.18 23.21
C LEU A 466 -21.11 -9.29 21.70
N ASP A 467 -20.19 -8.48 21.16
CA ASP A 467 -19.93 -8.37 19.72
C ASP A 467 -19.63 -9.72 19.03
N GLN A 468 -19.00 -10.64 19.74
CA GLN A 468 -18.67 -11.98 19.24
C GLN A 468 -19.92 -12.86 18.98
N GLU A 469 -20.96 -12.76 19.83
CA GLU A 469 -22.18 -13.55 19.68
C GLU A 469 -23.09 -13.00 18.57
N LEU A 470 -23.13 -11.67 18.45
CA LEU A 470 -23.86 -10.98 17.39
C LEU A 470 -23.24 -11.27 16.02
N ASN A 471 -21.91 -11.21 15.90
CA ASN A 471 -21.19 -11.57 14.67
C ASN A 471 -21.49 -13.01 14.25
N ARG A 472 -21.36 -13.97 15.18
CA ARG A 472 -21.65 -15.38 14.92
C ARG A 472 -23.08 -15.59 14.38
N ARG A 473 -24.07 -14.87 14.92
CA ARG A 473 -25.48 -15.00 14.52
C ARG A 473 -25.83 -14.20 13.26
N SER A 474 -25.19 -13.05 13.02
CA SER A 474 -25.31 -12.27 11.78
C SER A 474 -24.78 -13.06 10.59
N ILE A 475 -23.56 -13.59 10.72
CA ILE A 475 -22.91 -14.47 9.75
C ILE A 475 -23.80 -15.67 9.45
N SER A 476 -24.33 -16.33 10.48
CA SER A 476 -25.22 -17.50 10.29
C SER A 476 -26.50 -17.17 9.51
N ASN A 477 -27.13 -16.01 9.74
CA ASN A 477 -28.36 -15.62 9.05
C ASN A 477 -28.11 -15.12 7.63
N ALA A 478 -27.00 -14.41 7.39
CA ALA A 478 -26.64 -13.95 6.07
C ALA A 478 -26.14 -15.10 5.17
N VAL A 479 -25.38 -16.04 5.73
CA VAL A 479 -25.01 -17.29 5.05
C VAL A 479 -26.26 -18.11 4.71
N LYS A 480 -27.27 -18.18 5.59
CA LYS A 480 -28.54 -18.85 5.27
C LYS A 480 -29.29 -18.19 4.11
N ARG A 481 -29.42 -16.87 4.10
CA ARG A 481 -30.09 -16.13 3.00
C ARG A 481 -29.38 -16.31 1.66
N LYS A 482 -28.04 -16.27 1.64
CA LYS A 482 -27.24 -16.45 0.40
C LYS A 482 -27.11 -17.91 -0.03
N ALA A 483 -27.17 -18.86 0.90
CA ALA A 483 -27.19 -20.29 0.58
C ALA A 483 -28.50 -20.73 -0.09
N GLU A 484 -29.59 -19.98 0.10
CA GLU A 484 -30.85 -20.19 -0.63
C GLU A 484 -30.79 -19.69 -2.07
N GLU A 485 -29.91 -18.72 -2.38
CA GLU A 485 -29.80 -18.11 -3.72
C GLU A 485 -28.69 -18.73 -4.61
N ILE A 486 -27.67 -19.38 -4.03
CA ILE A 486 -26.50 -19.87 -4.79
C ILE A 486 -25.99 -21.22 -4.24
N GLU A 487 -25.82 -22.23 -5.11
CA GLU A 487 -25.12 -23.50 -4.80
C GLU A 487 -23.60 -23.31 -4.62
N VAL A 488 -23.18 -22.48 -3.66
CA VAL A 488 -21.77 -22.26 -3.31
C VAL A 488 -21.44 -22.88 -1.96
N ARG A 489 -20.25 -23.47 -1.86
CA ARG A 489 -19.71 -24.11 -0.64
C ARG A 489 -19.83 -23.16 0.58
N PRO A 490 -20.44 -23.60 1.70
CA PRO A 490 -20.69 -22.76 2.88
C PRO A 490 -19.43 -22.11 3.48
N SER A 491 -18.28 -22.77 3.36
CA SER A 491 -17.01 -22.24 3.87
C SER A 491 -16.58 -20.94 3.19
N LYS A 492 -16.80 -20.79 1.87
CA LYS A 492 -16.48 -19.54 1.16
C LYS A 492 -17.40 -18.40 1.60
N LEU A 493 -18.71 -18.66 1.72
CA LEU A 493 -19.70 -17.69 2.20
C LEU A 493 -19.40 -17.22 3.64
N ILE A 494 -19.03 -18.14 4.52
CA ILE A 494 -18.67 -17.82 5.92
C ILE A 494 -17.40 -16.96 5.99
N HIS A 495 -16.40 -17.16 5.11
CA HIS A 495 -15.20 -16.32 5.09
C HIS A 495 -15.46 -14.92 4.53
N THR A 496 -16.35 -14.77 3.55
CA THR A 496 -16.73 -13.46 2.99
C THR A 496 -17.62 -12.65 3.94
N GLU A 497 -18.45 -13.31 4.76
CA GLU A 497 -19.36 -12.66 5.70
C GLU A 497 -18.73 -12.42 7.09
N LYS A 498 -17.54 -13.00 7.35
CA LYS A 498 -16.91 -13.04 8.69
C LYS A 498 -16.39 -11.69 9.20
N ASP A 499 -16.23 -10.70 8.32
CA ASP A 499 -15.49 -9.49 8.65
C ASP A 499 -16.35 -8.22 8.48
N PRO A 500 -17.34 -7.97 9.35
CA PRO A 500 -18.08 -6.71 9.32
C PRO A 500 -17.24 -5.48 9.70
N PHE A 501 -16.00 -5.66 10.18
CA PHE A 501 -15.16 -4.61 10.77
C PHE A 501 -13.72 -4.65 10.24
N PHE A 502 -13.57 -4.53 8.92
CA PHE A 502 -12.28 -4.24 8.31
C PHE A 502 -12.28 -2.83 7.73
N VAL A 503 -11.09 -2.26 7.66
CA VAL A 503 -10.82 -1.01 6.96
C VAL A 503 -9.69 -1.23 5.97
N VAL A 504 -9.66 -0.38 4.95
CA VAL A 504 -8.75 -0.54 3.82
C VAL A 504 -7.80 0.64 3.76
N ALA A 505 -6.50 0.39 3.59
CA ALA A 505 -5.51 1.46 3.42
C ALA A 505 -5.54 2.07 2.01
N ARG A 506 -5.72 1.25 0.97
CA ARG A 506 -5.76 1.69 -0.43
C ARG A 506 -7.14 1.45 -1.04
N PHE A 507 -7.88 2.53 -1.29
CA PHE A 507 -9.16 2.48 -1.99
C PHE A 507 -9.31 3.74 -2.85
N ASP A 508 -9.55 3.57 -4.15
CA ASP A 508 -9.77 4.69 -5.07
C ASP A 508 -10.76 4.28 -6.16
N LEU A 509 -12.03 4.61 -5.96
CA LEU A 509 -13.10 4.31 -6.91
C LEU A 509 -12.91 5.02 -8.25
N ARG A 510 -12.32 6.22 -8.27
CA ARG A 510 -12.12 6.99 -9.50
C ARG A 510 -11.07 6.31 -10.37
N LYS A 511 -9.97 5.88 -9.77
CA LYS A 511 -8.94 5.08 -10.46
C LYS A 511 -9.51 3.75 -10.95
N THR A 512 -10.21 3.01 -10.09
CA THR A 512 -10.85 1.73 -10.45
C THR A 512 -11.83 1.90 -11.61
N TRP A 513 -12.68 2.94 -11.58
CA TRP A 513 -13.61 3.22 -12.68
C TRP A 513 -12.90 3.53 -13.99
N ARG A 514 -11.84 4.36 -13.97
CA ARG A 514 -11.05 4.67 -15.16
C ARG A 514 -10.38 3.42 -15.74
N GLU A 515 -9.78 2.59 -14.90
CA GLU A 515 -9.15 1.33 -15.31
C GLU A 515 -10.17 0.36 -15.91
N LEU A 516 -11.35 0.23 -15.29
CA LEU A 516 -12.46 -0.56 -15.80
C LEU A 516 -12.93 -0.06 -17.18
N MET A 517 -13.08 1.26 -17.35
CA MET A 517 -13.50 1.86 -18.61
C MET A 517 -12.48 1.58 -19.72
N VAL A 518 -11.19 1.76 -19.46
CA VAL A 518 -10.14 1.47 -20.45
C VAL A 518 -10.10 -0.02 -20.79
N ALA A 519 -10.17 -0.88 -19.78
CA ALA A 519 -10.12 -2.34 -19.95
C ALA A 519 -11.34 -2.90 -20.69
N ALA A 520 -12.51 -2.29 -20.55
CA ALA A 520 -13.70 -2.68 -21.29
C ALA A 520 -13.70 -2.07 -22.71
N LEU A 521 -13.44 -0.77 -22.85
CA LEU A 521 -13.60 -0.05 -24.12
C LEU A 521 -12.54 -0.44 -25.16
N VAL A 522 -11.27 -0.58 -24.77
CA VAL A 522 -10.19 -0.82 -25.74
C VAL A 522 -10.34 -2.16 -26.47
N PRO A 523 -10.51 -3.31 -25.78
CA PRO A 523 -10.70 -4.59 -26.46
C PRO A 523 -12.04 -4.66 -27.22
N SER A 524 -13.11 -4.05 -26.69
CA SER A 524 -14.40 -4.01 -27.39
C SER A 524 -14.33 -3.19 -28.69
N LEU A 525 -13.66 -2.03 -28.69
CA LEU A 525 -13.49 -1.22 -29.89
C LEU A 525 -12.61 -1.93 -30.92
N LEU A 526 -11.49 -2.53 -30.50
CA LEU A 526 -10.63 -3.32 -31.38
C LEU A 526 -11.39 -4.50 -31.99
N PHE A 527 -12.20 -5.20 -31.19
CA PHE A 527 -13.06 -6.28 -31.68
C PHE A 527 -14.04 -5.76 -32.73
N LEU A 528 -14.78 -4.68 -32.45
CA LEU A 528 -15.76 -4.11 -33.39
C LEU A 528 -15.13 -3.63 -34.69
N VAL A 529 -14.00 -2.92 -34.62
CA VAL A 529 -13.29 -2.41 -35.80
C VAL A 529 -12.73 -3.58 -36.63
N SER A 530 -12.15 -4.60 -35.99
CA SER A 530 -11.61 -5.75 -36.73
C SER A 530 -12.71 -6.62 -37.34
N THR A 531 -13.83 -6.84 -36.64
CA THR A 531 -14.98 -7.59 -37.17
C THR A 531 -15.65 -6.83 -38.31
N THR A 532 -15.87 -5.52 -38.16
CA THR A 532 -16.44 -4.70 -39.25
C THR A 532 -15.54 -4.69 -40.47
N THR A 533 -14.21 -4.57 -40.28
CA THR A 533 -13.23 -4.67 -41.37
C THR A 533 -13.27 -6.04 -42.05
N LEU A 534 -13.35 -7.15 -41.30
CA LEU A 534 -13.49 -8.49 -41.88
C LEU A 534 -14.81 -8.64 -42.66
N CYS A 535 -15.93 -8.13 -42.15
CA CYS A 535 -17.20 -8.14 -42.88
C CYS A 535 -17.14 -7.34 -44.18
N ILE A 536 -16.42 -6.22 -44.19
CA ILE A 536 -16.22 -5.42 -45.41
C ILE A 536 -15.35 -6.20 -46.40
N ILE A 537 -14.26 -6.82 -45.95
CA ILE A 537 -13.36 -7.61 -46.80
C ILE A 537 -14.09 -8.82 -47.40
N THR A 538 -14.88 -9.57 -46.61
CA THR A 538 -15.64 -10.73 -47.12
C THR A 538 -16.70 -10.34 -48.14
N ARG A 539 -17.29 -9.15 -48.03
CA ARG A 539 -18.21 -8.60 -49.05
C ARG A 539 -17.51 -8.01 -50.27
N SER A 540 -16.26 -7.59 -50.10
CA SER A 540 -15.48 -6.89 -51.14
C SER A 540 -14.56 -7.82 -51.92
N VAL A 541 -14.30 -9.05 -51.45
CA VAL A 541 -13.41 -10.01 -52.09
C VAL A 541 -14.23 -11.18 -52.65
N THR A 542 -14.00 -11.49 -53.93
CA THR A 542 -14.53 -12.69 -54.58
C THR A 542 -13.39 -13.67 -54.86
N VAL A 543 -13.64 -14.95 -54.61
CA VAL A 543 -12.72 -16.02 -54.99
C VAL A 543 -13.11 -16.48 -56.40
N GLY A 544 -12.20 -16.29 -57.36
CA GLY A 544 -12.39 -16.84 -58.71
C GLY A 544 -12.02 -18.32 -58.77
N ASP A 545 -12.41 -19.00 -59.85
CA ASP A 545 -12.18 -20.44 -60.06
C ASP A 545 -10.69 -20.86 -60.01
N ASP A 546 -9.77 -19.90 -60.17
CA ASP A 546 -8.31 -20.07 -59.99
C ASP A 546 -7.85 -20.11 -58.51
N ALA A 547 -8.79 -20.17 -57.55
CA ALA A 547 -8.56 -19.97 -56.11
C ALA A 547 -7.91 -18.62 -55.74
N ARG A 548 -8.02 -17.61 -56.62
CA ARG A 548 -7.44 -16.27 -56.42
C ARG A 548 -8.46 -15.31 -55.79
N MET A 549 -8.05 -14.61 -54.74
CA MET A 549 -8.82 -13.53 -54.13
C MET A 549 -8.68 -12.24 -54.96
N ARG A 550 -9.81 -11.69 -55.44
CA ARG A 550 -9.85 -10.41 -56.17
C ARG A 550 -10.79 -9.43 -55.49
N CYS A 551 -10.41 -8.17 -55.42
CA CYS A 551 -11.25 -7.10 -54.89
C CYS A 551 -12.30 -6.66 -55.92
N LYS A 552 -13.57 -6.83 -55.59
CA LYS A 552 -14.75 -6.51 -56.43
C LYS A 552 -14.85 -5.02 -56.76
N TYR A 553 -14.45 -4.14 -55.85
CA TYR A 553 -14.55 -2.68 -56.00
C TYR A 553 -13.26 -2.00 -56.46
N CYS A 554 -12.14 -2.72 -56.53
CA CYS A 554 -10.85 -2.14 -56.92
C CYS A 554 -10.69 -1.99 -58.45
N SER A 555 -11.74 -2.24 -59.24
CA SER A 555 -11.69 -2.18 -60.71
C SER A 555 -12.01 -0.80 -61.30
N GLY A 556 -11.99 0.29 -60.50
CA GLY A 556 -12.50 1.60 -60.93
C GLY A 556 -11.73 2.83 -60.45
N GLY A 557 -10.42 2.74 -60.15
CA GLY A 557 -9.67 3.91 -59.67
C GLY A 557 -8.17 3.86 -59.93
N ARG A 558 -7.76 4.47 -61.05
CA ARG A 558 -6.49 5.18 -61.31
C ARG A 558 -5.18 4.49 -60.89
N GLN A 559 -4.44 4.03 -61.91
CA GLN A 559 -2.97 3.98 -61.87
C GLN A 559 -2.46 5.36 -61.41
N VAL A 560 -1.76 5.39 -60.28
CA VAL A 560 -0.80 6.45 -59.96
C VAL A 560 0.53 5.76 -59.67
N VAL A 561 1.32 5.68 -60.75
CA VAL A 561 2.78 5.83 -60.85
C VAL A 561 3.57 5.65 -59.56
N HIS A 562 4.42 4.62 -59.55
CA HIS A 562 5.78 4.75 -59.03
C HIS A 562 6.72 3.85 -59.85
N ASP A 563 6.85 4.17 -61.14
CA ASP A 563 8.09 3.92 -61.86
C ASP A 563 9.04 5.06 -61.47
N ALA A 564 9.94 4.81 -60.54
CA ALA A 564 11.10 5.66 -60.33
C ALA A 564 12.25 5.06 -61.14
N CYS A 565 12.61 5.77 -62.21
CA CYS A 565 13.76 5.54 -63.05
C CYS A 565 15.03 5.36 -62.20
N ALA A 566 15.75 4.26 -62.39
CA ALA A 566 17.17 4.20 -62.07
C ALA A 566 17.90 5.02 -63.14
N GLY A 567 18.30 6.23 -62.77
CA GLY A 567 19.20 7.07 -63.53
C GLY A 567 20.63 6.58 -63.33
N ASP A 568 21.29 6.32 -64.45
CA ASP A 568 22.73 6.19 -64.58
C ASP A 568 23.35 7.60 -64.54
N THR A 569 24.26 7.85 -63.59
CA THR A 569 25.24 8.94 -63.70
C THR A 569 26.52 8.50 -63.02
N THR A 570 27.56 8.42 -63.85
CA THR A 570 28.97 8.23 -63.53
C THR A 570 29.59 9.46 -62.85
N GLU A 571 30.59 9.15 -62.03
CA GLU A 571 31.83 9.89 -61.75
C GLU A 571 31.88 10.94 -60.61
N ASP A 572 32.72 10.54 -59.63
CA ASP A 572 33.73 11.30 -58.90
C ASP A 572 33.34 12.18 -57.70
N GLU A 573 33.56 11.65 -56.49
CA GLU A 573 34.01 12.43 -55.35
C GLU A 573 35.36 11.89 -54.83
N ASP A 574 36.31 12.81 -54.76
CA ASP A 574 37.60 12.69 -54.08
C ASP A 574 37.65 13.82 -53.04
N GLY A 575 38.02 13.52 -51.81
CA GLY A 575 38.50 14.53 -50.85
C GLY A 575 37.61 14.81 -49.64
N PRO A 576 38.08 14.50 -48.41
CA PRO A 576 37.31 14.58 -47.18
C PRO A 576 37.56 15.90 -46.44
N ASP A 577 36.76 16.21 -45.42
CA ASP A 577 37.37 16.75 -44.20
C ASP A 577 36.48 16.74 -42.96
N SER A 578 37.19 16.70 -41.85
CA SER A 578 36.74 16.56 -40.50
C SER A 578 37.02 17.84 -39.70
N VAL A 579 36.27 18.03 -38.61
CA VAL A 579 36.57 18.89 -37.45
C VAL A 579 36.40 20.41 -37.66
N THR A 580 35.53 21.09 -36.88
CA THR A 580 35.87 21.85 -35.66
C THR A 580 34.71 22.75 -35.17
N ARG A 581 34.51 22.73 -33.84
CA ARG A 581 34.11 23.82 -32.90
C ARG A 581 32.75 24.54 -32.98
N ALA A 582 32.14 24.48 -31.79
CA ALA A 582 31.16 25.37 -31.20
C ALA A 582 31.51 26.87 -31.26
N LEU A 583 30.46 27.71 -31.29
CA LEU A 583 30.24 28.82 -30.36
C LEU A 583 28.81 29.37 -30.55
N ALA A 584 28.07 29.41 -29.44
CA ALA A 584 26.83 30.17 -29.28
C ALA A 584 27.13 31.66 -29.07
N PRO A 585 26.13 32.52 -29.22
CA PRO A 585 25.53 33.10 -28.02
C PRO A 585 24.09 32.63 -27.73
#